data_AF-A0A7Y2UUX3-F1
#
_entry.id   AF-A0A7Y2UUX3-F1
#
_cell.length_a   1.000
_cell.length_b   1.000
_cell.length_c   1.000
_cell.angle_alpha   90.00
_cell.angle_beta   90.00
_cell.angle_gamma   90.00
#
_symmetry.space_group_name_H-M   'P 1'
#
loop_
_entity.id
_entity.type
_entity.pdbx_description
1 polymer ?
#
loop_
_entity_poly.entity_id
_entity_poly.type
_entity_poly.pdbx_seq_one_letter_code
_entity_poly.pdbx_strand_id
1 'polypeptide(L)'
;ETLNGYLPHASDSNLPAVVEHSSKKGDFSNEREILYKVLFDMKADLNDLKKLTLELLNSGDSEKVQEENENLIRKIYGADSEEEEEKTNAVELLPPHESRVEKPIEVTKEDKYHFAEEIEEEETLSLQEKEIELIKKSLERNRGKRKAAASELGISERTLYRKIKQYDL
;
A
#
# COMPACT_ATOMS: atom_id res chain seq x y z
N GLU A 1 28.97 34.83 50.03
CA GLU A 1 27.68 34.96 49.32
C GLU A 1 27.80 35.11 47.79
N THR A 2 28.99 35.15 47.18
CA THR A 2 29.15 35.49 45.75
C THR A 2 29.29 34.31 44.78
N LEU A 3 29.25 33.04 45.24
CA LEU A 3 29.42 31.88 44.36
C LEU A 3 28.12 31.33 43.73
N ASN A 4 26.95 31.61 44.31
CA ASN A 4 25.67 31.05 43.83
C ASN A 4 25.17 31.66 42.51
N GLY A 5 25.72 32.79 42.05
CA GLY A 5 25.35 33.42 40.77
C GLY A 5 26.13 32.90 39.56
N TYR A 6 27.18 32.10 39.78
CA TYR A 6 28.04 31.57 38.71
C TYR A 6 27.76 30.09 38.38
N LEU A 7 26.89 29.42 39.15
CA LEU A 7 26.40 28.10 38.79
C LEU A 7 25.06 28.21 38.06
N PRO A 8 24.88 27.53 36.90
CA PRO A 8 23.55 27.37 36.32
C PRO A 8 22.67 26.67 37.36
N HIS A 9 21.48 27.24 37.62
CA HIS A 9 20.53 26.73 38.60
C HIS A 9 20.22 25.26 38.31
N ALA A 10 20.84 24.34 39.05
CA ALA A 10 20.66 22.89 38.93
C ALA A 10 19.32 22.40 39.51
N SER A 11 18.34 23.31 39.64
CA SER A 11 16.99 23.02 40.12
C SER A 11 16.09 22.44 39.03
N ASP A 12 16.48 22.58 37.76
CA ASP A 12 15.77 21.96 36.65
C ASP A 12 16.41 20.61 36.34
N SER A 13 15.69 19.57 36.74
CA SER A 13 15.93 18.17 36.46
C SER A 13 16.34 17.93 34.99
N ASN A 14 17.65 17.72 34.75
CA ASN A 14 18.19 17.17 33.51
C ASN A 14 17.96 15.65 33.42
N LEU A 15 16.77 15.18 33.81
CA LEU A 15 16.38 13.80 33.63
C LEU A 15 16.09 13.58 32.14
N PRO A 16 16.60 12.50 31.53
CA PRO A 16 16.23 12.14 30.16
C PRO A 16 14.72 12.01 30.06
N ALA A 17 14.09 12.77 29.18
CA ALA A 17 12.69 12.57 28.85
C ALA A 17 12.54 11.23 28.11
N VAL A 18 11.61 10.39 28.55
CA VAL A 18 11.20 9.21 27.80
C VAL A 18 10.48 9.70 26.55
N VAL A 19 11.17 9.66 25.41
CA VAL A 19 10.54 9.85 24.11
C VAL A 19 9.74 8.60 23.85
N GLU A 20 8.41 8.71 23.94
CA GLU A 20 7.52 7.70 23.40
C GLU A 20 7.80 7.65 21.90
N HIS A 21 8.56 6.65 21.45
CA HIS A 21 8.62 6.31 20.04
C HIS A 21 7.22 5.84 19.66
N SER A 22 6.33 6.79 19.36
CA SER A 22 5.19 6.53 18.49
C SER A 22 5.78 6.12 17.16
N SER A 23 6.08 4.82 17.05
CA SER A 23 6.31 4.20 15.76
C SER A 23 5.12 4.63 14.92
N LYS A 24 5.38 5.33 13.81
CA LYS A 24 4.44 5.52 12.69
C LYS A 24 4.08 4.16 12.08
N LYS A 25 3.53 3.27 12.90
CA LYS A 25 3.13 1.90 12.60
C LYS A 25 1.62 1.84 12.35
N GLY A 26 0.88 2.85 12.86
CA GLY A 26 -0.49 3.17 12.46
C GLY A 26 -0.55 3.60 10.99
N ASP A 27 0.25 4.60 10.61
CA ASP A 27 0.30 5.21 9.25
C ASP A 27 0.97 4.36 8.15
N PHE A 28 1.14 3.07 8.35
CA PHE A 28 1.48 2.17 7.23
C PHE A 28 0.51 1.01 7.12
N SER A 29 -0.16 0.65 8.21
CA SER A 29 -1.13 -0.43 8.22
C SER A 29 -2.46 0.07 7.69
N ASN A 30 -2.86 1.29 8.08
CA ASN A 30 -4.12 1.90 7.64
C ASN A 30 -4.13 2.18 6.13
N GLU A 31 -3.07 2.74 5.56
CA GLU A 31 -3.02 3.07 4.13
C GLU A 31 -2.76 1.83 3.26
N ARG A 32 -2.17 0.75 3.79
CA ARG A 32 -2.21 -0.56 3.11
C ARG A 32 -3.63 -1.12 3.05
N GLU A 33 -4.39 -1.04 4.14
CA GLU A 33 -5.78 -1.50 4.18
C GLU A 33 -6.67 -0.67 3.24
N ILE A 34 -6.50 0.65 3.22
CA ILE A 34 -7.19 1.55 2.28
C ILE A 34 -6.82 1.21 0.84
N LEU A 35 -5.52 1.02 0.55
CA LEU A 35 -5.07 0.68 -0.79
C LEU A 35 -5.64 -0.66 -1.26
N TYR A 36 -5.65 -1.68 -0.40
CA TYR A 36 -6.26 -2.97 -0.73
C TYR A 36 -7.77 -2.87 -0.97
N LYS A 37 -8.47 -2.03 -0.21
CA LYS A 37 -9.88 -1.76 -0.46
C LYS A 37 -10.09 -1.11 -1.83
N VAL A 38 -9.33 -0.06 -2.17
CA VAL A 38 -9.40 0.60 -3.48
C VAL A 38 -9.08 -0.39 -4.60
N LEU A 39 -8.02 -1.20 -4.48
CA LEU A 39 -7.66 -2.19 -5.49
C LEU A 39 -8.73 -3.27 -5.65
N PHE A 40 -9.38 -3.68 -4.56
CA PHE A 40 -10.47 -4.64 -4.59
C PHE A 40 -11.72 -4.07 -5.30
N ASP A 41 -12.07 -2.82 -4.99
CA ASP A 41 -13.16 -2.10 -5.62
C ASP A 41 -12.86 -1.92 -7.13
N MET A 42 -11.64 -1.52 -7.50
CA MET A 42 -11.20 -1.46 -8.89
C MET A 42 -11.27 -2.82 -9.61
N LYS A 43 -10.93 -3.91 -8.93
CA LYS A 43 -11.06 -5.26 -9.48
C LYS A 43 -12.53 -5.62 -9.75
N ALA A 44 -13.45 -5.19 -8.89
CA ALA A 44 -14.89 -5.36 -9.11
C ALA A 44 -15.35 -4.53 -10.33
N ASP A 45 -14.96 -3.25 -10.40
CA ASP A 45 -15.31 -2.36 -11.51
C ASP A 45 -14.78 -2.85 -12.86
N LEU A 46 -13.54 -3.37 -12.90
CA LEU A 46 -12.97 -3.98 -14.10
C LEU A 46 -13.74 -5.22 -14.55
N ASN A 47 -14.25 -6.03 -13.62
CA ASN A 47 -15.07 -7.18 -13.96
C ASN A 47 -16.43 -6.76 -14.51
N ASP A 48 -17.03 -5.71 -13.95
CA ASP A 48 -18.31 -5.19 -14.43
C ASP A 48 -18.16 -4.53 -15.80
N LEU A 49 -17.05 -3.81 -16.06
CA LEU A 49 -16.73 -3.28 -17.39
C LEU A 49 -16.48 -4.40 -18.41
N LYS A 50 -15.78 -5.47 -18.04
CA LYS A 50 -15.58 -6.65 -18.90
C LYS A 50 -16.90 -7.31 -19.29
N LYS A 51 -17.87 -7.41 -18.37
CA LYS A 51 -19.20 -7.94 -18.68
C LYS A 51 -19.93 -7.04 -19.67
N LEU A 52 -19.97 -5.74 -19.40
CA LEU A 52 -20.67 -4.77 -20.25
C LEU A 52 -20.08 -4.71 -21.67
N THR A 53 -18.76 -4.73 -21.78
CA THR A 53 -18.08 -4.76 -23.08
C THR A 53 -18.30 -6.07 -23.84
N LEU A 54 -18.30 -7.21 -23.16
CA LEU A 54 -18.65 -8.51 -23.75
C LEU A 54 -20.10 -8.52 -24.24
N GLU A 55 -20.99 -7.93 -23.47
CA GLU A 55 -22.41 -7.85 -23.81
C GLU A 55 -22.63 -6.96 -25.04
N LEU A 56 -22.04 -5.76 -25.07
CA LEU A 56 -22.04 -4.88 -26.24
C LEU A 56 -21.49 -5.55 -27.50
N LEU A 57 -20.42 -6.32 -27.38
CA LEU A 57 -19.82 -7.04 -28.50
C LEU A 57 -20.74 -8.15 -29.04
N ASN A 58 -21.48 -8.84 -28.16
CA ASN A 58 -22.32 -9.97 -28.51
C ASN A 58 -23.72 -9.56 -29.02
N SER A 59 -24.33 -8.55 -28.41
CA SER A 59 -25.68 -8.11 -28.75
C SER A 59 -25.70 -7.13 -29.93
N GLY A 60 -24.59 -6.42 -30.19
CA GLY A 60 -24.43 -5.50 -31.33
C GLY A 60 -25.41 -4.32 -31.33
N ASP A 61 -26.22 -4.19 -30.29
CA ASP A 61 -27.36 -3.29 -30.18
C ASP A 61 -27.23 -2.55 -28.85
N SER A 62 -26.68 -1.34 -28.90
CA SER A 62 -26.33 -0.56 -27.71
C SER A 62 -27.54 -0.17 -26.87
N GLU A 63 -28.72 -0.03 -27.48
CA GLU A 63 -29.95 0.40 -26.79
C GLU A 63 -30.43 -0.68 -25.81
N LYS A 64 -30.43 -1.96 -26.21
CA LYS A 64 -30.85 -3.06 -25.33
C LYS A 64 -29.90 -3.27 -24.15
N VAL A 65 -28.59 -3.17 -24.40
CA VAL A 65 -27.59 -3.31 -23.32
C VAL A 65 -27.70 -2.18 -22.31
N GLN A 66 -28.04 -0.96 -22.78
CA GLN A 66 -28.24 0.19 -21.93
C GLN A 66 -29.49 0.04 -21.04
N GLU A 67 -30.57 -0.54 -21.55
CA GLU A 67 -31.78 -0.85 -20.76
C GLU A 67 -31.52 -1.96 -19.73
N GLU A 68 -30.85 -3.05 -20.12
CA GLU A 68 -30.63 -4.21 -19.24
C GLU A 68 -29.58 -3.95 -18.15
N ASN A 69 -28.58 -3.10 -18.44
CA ASN A 69 -27.45 -2.83 -17.54
C ASN A 69 -27.41 -1.41 -16.97
N GLU A 70 -28.53 -0.68 -16.99
CA GLU A 70 -28.61 0.70 -16.49
C GLU A 70 -28.01 0.85 -15.07
N ASN A 71 -28.29 -0.10 -14.18
CA ASN A 71 -27.76 -0.10 -12.81
C ASN A 71 -26.24 -0.31 -12.74
N LEU A 72 -25.67 -1.14 -13.63
CA LEU A 72 -24.22 -1.33 -13.72
C LEU A 72 -23.56 -0.06 -14.26
N ILE A 73 -24.15 0.56 -15.28
CA ILE A 73 -23.65 1.80 -15.88
C ILE A 73 -23.66 2.94 -14.84
N ARG A 74 -24.75 3.10 -14.10
CA ARG A 74 -24.86 4.10 -13.01
C ARG A 74 -23.82 3.87 -11.90
N LYS A 75 -23.53 2.61 -11.57
CA LYS A 75 -22.51 2.26 -10.58
C LYS A 75 -21.09 2.55 -11.07
N ILE A 76 -20.81 2.34 -12.35
CA ILE A 76 -19.48 2.57 -12.96
C ILE A 76 -19.21 4.07 -13.20
N TYR A 77 -20.22 4.82 -13.65
CA TYR A 77 -20.07 6.23 -14.01
C TYR A 77 -20.43 7.20 -12.90
N GLY A 78 -21.08 6.74 -11.82
CA GLY A 78 -21.39 7.54 -10.65
C GLY A 78 -22.50 8.57 -10.92
N ALA A 79 -23.60 8.46 -10.17
CA ALA A 79 -24.63 9.48 -10.09
C ALA A 79 -24.19 10.62 -9.13
N ASP A 80 -23.10 11.33 -9.48
CA ASP A 80 -22.72 12.63 -8.89
C ASP A 80 -22.74 13.74 -9.96
N SER A 81 -23.49 13.54 -11.04
CA SER A 81 -23.98 14.61 -11.90
C SER A 81 -25.46 14.83 -11.63
N GLU A 82 -25.82 15.06 -10.37
CA GLU A 82 -27.01 15.85 -10.10
C GLU A 82 -26.69 17.29 -10.53
N GLU A 83 -27.64 17.86 -11.26
CA GLU A 83 -27.59 19.18 -11.86
C GLU A 83 -27.48 20.27 -10.77
N GLU A 84 -26.27 20.57 -10.32
CA GLU A 84 -26.01 21.79 -9.55
C GLU A 84 -25.71 22.92 -10.54
N GLU A 85 -26.74 23.71 -10.88
CA GLU A 85 -26.60 25.07 -11.40
C GLU A 85 -25.95 25.99 -10.35
N GLU A 86 -24.69 25.75 -10.01
CA GLU A 86 -23.89 26.63 -9.17
C GLU A 86 -23.17 27.63 -10.08
N LYS A 87 -23.63 28.88 -10.03
CA LYS A 87 -23.06 30.06 -10.69
C LYS A 87 -21.54 30.11 -10.46
N THR A 88 -20.76 29.72 -11.46
CA THR A 88 -19.30 29.79 -11.40
C THR A 88 -18.86 31.26 -11.40
N ASN A 89 -18.39 31.73 -10.24
CA ASN A 89 -17.57 32.93 -10.14
C ASN A 89 -16.35 32.79 -11.06
N ALA A 90 -16.06 33.86 -11.79
CA ALA A 90 -15.02 33.95 -12.80
C ALA A 90 -13.64 33.50 -12.27
N VAL A 91 -13.12 32.41 -12.83
CA VAL A 91 -11.71 32.05 -12.75
C VAL A 91 -11.06 32.44 -14.08
N GLU A 92 -10.10 33.33 -13.99
CA GLU A 92 -9.35 33.87 -15.12
C GLU A 92 -8.44 32.78 -15.71
N LEU A 93 -8.78 32.32 -16.93
CA LEU A 93 -8.04 31.31 -17.68
C LEU A 93 -6.80 31.96 -18.34
N LEU A 94 -5.61 31.46 -17.99
CA LEU A 94 -4.39 31.75 -18.74
C LEU A 94 -4.43 31.07 -20.12
N PRO A 95 -3.88 31.70 -21.18
CA PRO A 95 -3.97 31.19 -22.54
C PRO A 95 -3.18 29.89 -22.73
N PRO A 96 -3.65 28.96 -23.58
CA PRO A 96 -2.96 27.70 -23.83
C PRO A 96 -1.66 27.94 -24.61
N HIS A 97 -0.55 27.38 -24.11
CA HIS A 97 0.70 27.30 -24.84
C HIS A 97 0.51 26.36 -26.05
N GLU A 98 0.78 26.86 -27.26
CA GLU A 98 0.74 26.06 -28.48
C GLU A 98 1.64 24.83 -28.35
N SER A 99 1.04 23.65 -28.46
CA SER A 99 1.75 22.37 -28.47
C SER A 99 2.21 22.09 -29.90
N ARG A 100 3.52 22.11 -30.09
CA ARG A 100 4.19 21.68 -31.32
C ARG A 100 3.77 20.24 -31.67
N VAL A 101 3.25 20.04 -32.89
CA VAL A 101 2.89 18.73 -33.42
C VAL A 101 4.16 17.89 -33.61
N GLU A 102 4.34 16.88 -32.77
CA GLU A 102 5.35 15.83 -32.97
C GLU A 102 4.70 14.62 -33.64
N LYS A 103 5.41 14.05 -34.62
CA LYS A 103 4.92 12.96 -35.49
C LYS A 103 4.71 11.67 -34.69
N PRO A 104 3.77 10.78 -35.08
CA PRO A 104 3.52 9.53 -34.40
C PRO A 104 4.77 8.64 -34.35
N ILE A 105 5.18 8.27 -33.14
CA ILE A 105 6.20 7.25 -32.90
C ILE A 105 5.47 5.90 -32.93
N GLU A 106 5.90 5.01 -33.82
CA GLU A 106 5.45 3.62 -33.85
C GLU A 106 5.91 2.92 -32.57
N VAL A 107 4.97 2.68 -31.65
CA VAL A 107 5.24 1.91 -30.42
C VAL A 107 5.27 0.43 -30.78
N THR A 108 6.47 -0.12 -30.91
CA THR A 108 6.68 -1.57 -30.87
C THR A 108 6.12 -2.11 -29.56
N LYS A 109 5.16 -3.04 -29.67
CA LYS A 109 4.53 -3.76 -28.57
C LYS A 109 5.54 -4.70 -27.90
N GLU A 110 6.46 -4.15 -27.14
CA GLU A 110 7.10 -4.92 -26.08
C GLU A 110 6.44 -4.50 -24.77
N ASP A 111 5.50 -5.35 -24.33
CA ASP A 111 4.83 -5.22 -23.04
C ASP A 111 5.88 -5.22 -21.93
N LYS A 112 6.24 -4.02 -21.49
CA LYS A 112 7.25 -3.72 -20.46
C LYS A 112 6.94 -4.31 -19.07
N TYR A 113 5.86 -5.09 -18.99
CA TYR A 113 5.30 -5.70 -17.78
C TYR A 113 5.37 -7.23 -17.79
N HIS A 114 5.97 -7.86 -18.80
CA HIS A 114 6.17 -9.33 -18.84
C HIS A 114 7.05 -9.91 -17.73
N PHE A 115 7.72 -9.07 -16.93
CA PHE A 115 8.56 -9.52 -15.82
C PHE A 115 7.84 -9.58 -14.46
N ALA A 116 6.60 -9.11 -14.36
CA ALA A 116 5.82 -9.25 -13.13
C ALA A 116 5.26 -10.67 -13.03
N GLU A 117 6.15 -11.63 -12.73
CA GLU A 117 5.73 -12.97 -12.28
C GLU A 117 4.99 -12.79 -10.95
N GLU A 118 3.72 -13.20 -10.92
CA GLU A 118 2.93 -13.28 -9.70
C GLU A 118 3.57 -14.36 -8.83
N ILE A 119 4.42 -13.93 -7.89
CA ILE A 119 4.94 -14.81 -6.85
C ILE A 119 3.73 -15.14 -5.98
N GLU A 120 3.02 -16.22 -6.31
CA GLU A 120 2.11 -16.89 -5.39
C GLU A 120 2.97 -17.37 -4.22
N GLU A 121 3.18 -16.51 -3.23
CA GLU A 121 3.65 -16.92 -1.92
C GLU A 121 2.56 -17.82 -1.36
N GLU A 122 2.67 -19.13 -1.61
CA GLU A 122 1.88 -20.14 -0.92
C GLU A 122 2.24 -20.09 0.57
N GLU A 123 1.66 -19.12 1.28
CA GLU A 123 1.79 -19.01 2.71
C GLU A 123 1.10 -20.22 3.33
N THR A 124 1.89 -21.17 3.83
CA THR A 124 1.37 -22.25 4.64
C THR A 124 0.68 -21.65 5.87
N LEU A 125 -0.61 -21.91 6.07
CA LEU A 125 -1.43 -21.27 7.12
C LEU A 125 -1.00 -21.63 8.55
N SER A 126 -0.06 -22.58 8.72
CA SER A 126 0.43 -23.01 10.04
C SER A 126 1.33 -21.98 10.68
N LEU A 127 0.97 -21.55 11.90
CA LEU A 127 1.79 -20.67 12.73
C LEU A 127 3.19 -21.24 13.01
N GLN A 128 3.29 -22.56 13.16
CA GLN A 128 4.56 -23.23 13.44
C GLN A 128 5.52 -23.17 12.25
N GLU A 129 5.00 -23.32 11.03
CA GLU A 129 5.80 -23.28 9.80
C GLU A 129 6.29 -21.85 9.54
N LYS A 130 5.44 -20.84 9.71
CA LYS A 130 5.85 -19.43 9.64
C LYS A 130 6.92 -19.08 10.67
N GLU A 131 6.82 -19.62 11.88
CA GLU A 131 7.85 -19.43 12.90
C GLU A 131 9.20 -20.02 12.49
N ILE A 132 9.21 -21.24 11.94
CA ILE A 132 10.44 -21.89 11.45
C ILE A 132 11.06 -21.06 10.33
N GLU A 133 10.25 -20.60 9.38
CA GLU A 133 10.70 -19.79 8.24
C GLU A 133 11.28 -18.44 8.69
N LEU A 134 10.62 -17.74 9.62
CA LEU A 134 11.10 -16.51 10.22
C LEU A 134 12.46 -16.70 10.91
N ILE A 135 12.62 -17.81 11.65
CA ILE A 135 13.88 -18.13 12.31
C ILE A 135 14.99 -18.41 11.29
N LYS A 136 14.71 -19.18 10.23
CA LYS A 136 15.66 -19.43 9.14
C LYS A 136 16.09 -18.13 8.46
N LYS A 137 15.12 -17.34 7.99
CA LYS A 137 15.37 -16.06 7.29
C LYS A 137 16.17 -15.10 8.18
N SER A 138 15.84 -14.98 9.46
CA SER A 138 16.59 -14.09 10.36
C SER A 138 18.02 -14.61 10.63
N LEU A 139 18.21 -15.92 10.78
CA LEU A 139 19.55 -16.50 10.92
C LEU A 139 20.40 -16.28 9.67
N GLU A 140 19.85 -16.47 8.48
CA GLU A 140 20.55 -16.23 7.21
C GLU A 140 20.96 -14.76 7.05
N ARG A 141 20.02 -13.83 7.26
CA ARG A 141 20.28 -12.37 7.18
C ARG A 141 21.38 -11.92 8.14
N ASN A 142 21.43 -12.53 9.33
CA ASN A 142 22.43 -12.23 10.35
C ASN A 142 23.68 -13.14 10.30
N ARG A 143 23.85 -13.95 9.24
CA ARG A 143 25.00 -14.86 9.06
C ARG A 143 25.21 -15.81 10.26
N GLY A 144 24.11 -16.34 10.81
CA GLY A 144 24.10 -17.26 11.95
C GLY A 144 24.35 -16.61 13.32
N LYS A 145 24.48 -15.27 13.40
CA LYS A 145 24.68 -14.58 14.68
C LYS A 145 23.40 -14.61 15.52
N ARG A 146 23.32 -15.55 16.46
CA ARG A 146 22.15 -15.81 17.33
C ARG A 146 21.67 -14.55 18.08
N LYS A 147 22.58 -13.77 18.66
CA LYS A 147 22.21 -12.54 19.38
C LYS A 147 21.54 -11.49 18.47
N ALA A 148 22.04 -11.32 17.24
CA ALA A 148 21.49 -10.36 16.28
C ALA A 148 20.15 -10.84 15.71
N ALA A 149 20.05 -12.11 15.35
CA ALA A 149 18.81 -12.73 14.90
C ALA A 149 17.72 -12.69 15.99
N ALA A 150 18.07 -12.98 17.25
CA ALA A 150 17.14 -12.90 18.37
C ALA A 150 16.63 -11.46 18.59
N SER A 151 17.50 -10.47 18.44
CA SER A 151 17.14 -9.06 18.51
C SER A 151 16.22 -8.63 17.36
N GLU A 152 16.43 -9.13 16.15
CA GLU A 152 15.54 -8.87 14.99
C GLU A 152 14.16 -9.50 15.20
N LEU A 153 14.11 -10.73 15.71
CA LEU A 153 12.88 -11.46 16.01
C LEU A 153 12.16 -10.96 17.28
N GLY A 154 12.78 -10.07 18.07
CA GLY A 154 12.21 -9.54 19.30
C GLY A 154 12.10 -10.57 20.44
N ILE A 155 12.93 -11.62 20.43
CA ILE A 155 12.96 -12.67 21.46
C ILE A 155 14.31 -12.72 22.16
N SER A 156 14.36 -13.38 23.33
CA SER A 156 15.64 -13.62 23.99
C SER A 156 16.50 -14.62 23.20
N GLU A 157 17.82 -14.48 23.28
CA GLU A 157 18.77 -15.43 22.67
C GLU A 157 18.54 -16.87 23.18
N ARG A 158 18.15 -17.02 24.45
CA ARG A 158 17.78 -18.32 25.04
C ARG A 158 16.53 -18.92 24.38
N THR A 159 15.53 -18.09 24.09
CA THR A 159 14.31 -18.53 23.40
C THR A 159 14.65 -18.98 21.99
N LEU A 160 15.46 -18.20 21.27
CA LEU A 160 15.90 -18.55 19.91
C LEU A 160 16.66 -19.88 19.92
N TYR A 161 17.62 -20.05 20.84
CA TYR A 161 18.39 -21.29 20.97
C TYR A 161 17.50 -22.52 21.18
N ARG A 162 16.48 -22.40 22.03
CA ARG A 162 15.52 -23.50 22.26
C ARG A 162 14.73 -23.83 21.01
N LYS A 163 14.27 -22.83 20.26
CA LYS A 163 13.52 -23.02 19.01
C LYS A 163 14.38 -23.65 17.92
N ILE A 164 15.63 -23.22 17.78
CA ILE A 164 16.61 -23.85 16.87
C ILE A 164 16.75 -25.34 17.18
N LYS A 165 16.93 -25.69 18.46
CA LYS A 165 17.04 -27.09 18.89
C LYS A 165 15.74 -27.88 18.73
N GLN A 166 14.58 -27.27 18.91
CA GLN A 166 13.28 -27.93 18.82
C GLN A 166 12.94 -28.29 17.37
N TYR A 167 13.38 -27.47 16.41
CA TYR A 167 13.07 -27.62 14.99
C TYR A 167 14.24 -28.14 14.16
N ASP A 168 15.33 -28.59 14.82
CA ASP A 168 16.57 -29.08 14.19
C ASP A 168 17.09 -28.16 13.07
N LEU A 169 17.25 -26.87 13.40
CA LEU A 169 17.73 -25.79 12.54
C LEU A 169 19.25 -25.55 12.63
#